data_AF-A0A0H2R5H4-F1
#
_entry.id   AF-A0A0H2R5H4-F1
#
_cell.length_a   1.000
_cell.length_b   1.000
_cell.length_c   1.000
_cell.angle_alpha   90.00
_cell.angle_beta   90.00
_cell.angle_gamma   90.00
#
_symmetry.space_group_name_H-M   'P 1'
#
loop_
_entity.id
_entity.type
_entity.pdbx_description
1 polymer ?
#
loop_
_entity_poly.entity_id
_entity_poly.type
_entity_poly.pdbx_seq_one_letter_code
_entity_poly.pdbx_strand_id
1 'polypeptide(L)'
;MIDDDVNTAYKRVDRKVKPVPGIFPEDARVIRRFPEDPLASLPALPTRPPNFVPSERLTAERVRELSINDGFLWPEEEKLFTHIFKLNELALAFEETHRGTLREDYFSPYIIPTIPHVPWADKNIPIPPGIQNEVIRLLKEKIDAGVYEPSQASYRSKWFCVLKKNGKLRIDFRQ
;
A
#
# COMPACT_ATOMS: atom_id res chain seq x y z
N MET A 1 -28.88 -11.18 30.33
CA MET A 1 -28.83 -9.72 30.18
C MET A 1 -27.62 -9.43 29.32
N ILE A 2 -27.86 -9.08 28.05
CA ILE A 2 -26.81 -8.73 27.10
C ILE A 2 -26.59 -7.25 27.30
N ASP A 3 -25.46 -6.88 27.91
CA ASP A 3 -25.03 -5.49 28.00
C ASP A 3 -24.67 -5.01 26.59
N ASP A 4 -25.64 -4.35 25.94
CA ASP A 4 -25.47 -3.56 24.71
C ASP A 4 -24.79 -2.22 25.05
N ASP A 5 -23.63 -2.29 25.72
CA ASP A 5 -22.83 -1.10 26.03
C ASP A 5 -22.12 -0.65 24.74
N VAL A 6 -22.77 0.27 24.03
CA VAL A 6 -22.21 0.98 22.88
C VAL A 6 -20.98 1.75 23.36
N ASN A 7 -19.81 1.10 23.25
CA ASN A 7 -18.51 1.67 23.62
C ASN A 7 -18.06 2.74 22.61
N THR A 8 -18.68 3.92 22.68
CA THR A 8 -18.20 5.16 22.05
C THR A 8 -17.07 5.82 22.85
N ALA A 9 -16.80 5.35 24.08
CA ALA A 9 -15.69 5.84 24.90
C ALA A 9 -14.39 5.07 24.62
N TYR A 10 -13.29 5.80 24.38
CA TYR A 10 -11.95 5.23 24.32
C TYR A 10 -11.65 4.46 25.61
N LYS A 11 -11.26 3.18 25.53
CA LYS A 11 -10.88 2.40 26.72
C LYS A 11 -9.74 3.12 27.45
N ARG A 12 -9.95 3.47 28.71
CA ARG A 12 -8.92 4.08 29.57
C ARG A 12 -7.70 3.16 29.65
N VAL A 13 -6.51 3.74 29.80
CA VAL A 13 -5.22 3.02 29.70
C VAL A 13 -5.13 1.84 30.67
N ASP A 14 -5.71 1.98 31.87
CA ASP A 14 -5.83 0.95 32.90
C ASP A 14 -6.73 -0.23 32.49
N ARG A 15 -7.71 0.00 31.61
CA ARG A 15 -8.65 -1.03 31.10
C ARG A 15 -8.24 -1.64 29.76
N LYS A 16 -7.12 -1.19 29.19
CA LYS A 16 -6.61 -1.78 27.95
C LYS A 16 -5.95 -3.11 28.24
N VAL A 17 -6.35 -4.15 27.49
CA VAL A 17 -5.65 -5.43 27.49
C VAL A 17 -4.27 -5.19 26.93
N LYS A 18 -3.24 -5.46 27.73
CA LYS A 18 -1.85 -5.39 27.29
C LYS A 18 -1.46 -6.75 26.73
N PRO A 19 -0.87 -6.81 25.52
CA PRO A 19 -0.34 -8.08 25.02
C PRO A 19 0.73 -8.58 25.99
N VAL A 20 0.67 -9.87 26.30
CA VAL A 20 1.70 -10.53 27.12
C VAL A 20 2.92 -10.75 26.23
N PRO A 21 4.13 -10.31 26.65
CA PRO A 21 5.35 -10.61 25.90
C PRO A 21 5.53 -12.12 25.76
N GLY A 22 5.56 -12.61 24.53
CA GLY A 22 5.80 -14.01 24.19
C GLY A 22 7.00 -14.16 23.28
N ILE A 23 7.59 -15.36 23.24
CA ILE A 23 8.63 -15.71 22.27
C ILE A 23 7.97 -15.83 20.90
N PHE A 24 8.49 -15.12 19.91
CA PHE A 24 8.02 -15.24 18.54
C PHE A 24 8.42 -16.63 18.01
N PRO A 25 7.48 -17.43 17.47
CA PRO A 25 7.78 -18.80 17.12
C PRO A 25 8.63 -18.86 15.84
N GLU A 26 9.68 -19.69 15.83
CA GLU A 26 10.68 -19.71 14.75
C GLU A 26 10.11 -20.21 13.41
N ASP A 27 9.06 -21.03 13.43
CA ASP A 27 8.34 -21.50 12.25
C ASP A 27 7.59 -20.37 11.52
N ALA A 28 7.17 -19.33 12.26
CA ALA A 28 6.54 -18.14 11.69
C ALA A 28 7.54 -17.07 11.22
N ARG A 29 8.85 -17.33 11.33
CA ARG A 29 9.89 -16.37 11.00
C ARG A 29 9.98 -16.15 9.49
N VAL A 30 9.92 -14.88 9.09
CA VAL A 30 10.12 -14.48 7.69
C VAL A 30 11.59 -14.66 7.33
N ILE A 31 11.85 -15.47 6.31
CA ILE A 31 13.18 -15.67 5.73
C ILE A 31 13.30 -14.77 4.50
N ARG A 32 14.28 -13.85 4.54
CA ARG A 32 14.66 -13.04 3.39
C ARG A 32 15.77 -13.70 2.60
N ARG A 33 15.62 -13.82 1.29
CA ARG A 33 16.60 -14.38 0.36
C ARG A 33 16.81 -13.42 -0.81
N PHE A 34 17.99 -13.51 -1.43
CA PHE A 34 18.31 -12.81 -2.67
C PHE A 34 18.66 -13.89 -3.69
N PRO A 35 17.70 -14.32 -4.53
CA PRO A 35 17.94 -15.38 -5.51
C PRO A 35 18.96 -14.96 -6.58
N GLU A 36 19.07 -13.66 -6.84
CA GLU A 36 20.02 -13.05 -7.75
C GLU A 36 20.56 -11.74 -7.17
N ASP A 37 21.67 -11.24 -7.73
CA ASP A 37 22.21 -9.93 -7.37
C ASP A 37 21.29 -8.83 -7.92
N PRO A 38 20.62 -8.03 -7.06
CA PRO A 38 19.70 -6.99 -7.52
C PRO A 38 20.40 -5.87 -8.29
N LEU A 39 21.73 -5.76 -8.21
CA LEU A 39 22.50 -4.73 -8.90
C LEU A 39 23.03 -5.18 -10.26
N ALA A 40 22.95 -6.48 -10.58
CA ALA A 40 23.52 -7.03 -11.82
C ALA A 40 22.85 -6.51 -13.09
N SER A 41 21.58 -6.10 -13.01
CA SER A 41 20.80 -5.56 -14.13
C SER A 41 20.89 -4.04 -14.28
N LEU A 42 21.68 -3.35 -13.44
CA LEU A 42 21.77 -1.90 -13.49
C LEU A 42 22.42 -1.43 -14.81
N PRO A 43 21.71 -0.62 -15.63
CA PRO A 43 22.28 -0.08 -16.85
C PRO A 43 23.36 0.96 -16.51
N ALA A 44 24.45 0.95 -17.27
CA ALA A 44 25.46 2.00 -17.16
C ALA A 44 24.86 3.35 -17.57
N LEU A 45 25.15 4.39 -16.78
CA LEU A 45 24.66 5.74 -17.09
C LEU A 45 25.39 6.30 -18.32
N PRO A 46 24.65 6.85 -19.31
CA PRO A 46 25.28 7.48 -20.45
C PRO A 46 25.95 8.79 -20.04
N THR A 47 27.16 9.05 -20.55
CA THR A 47 27.83 10.34 -20.38
C THR A 47 27.18 11.47 -21.20
N ARG A 48 26.39 11.10 -22.22
CA ARG A 48 25.58 12.02 -23.03
C ARG A 48 24.14 11.49 -23.10
N PRO A 49 23.26 11.92 -22.19
CA PRO A 49 21.88 11.41 -22.17
C PRO A 49 21.13 11.84 -23.44
N PRO A 50 20.29 10.97 -24.01
CA PRO A 50 19.45 11.33 -25.15
C PRO A 50 18.38 12.34 -24.74
N ASN A 51 17.80 13.04 -25.72
CA ASN A 51 16.65 13.89 -25.47
C ASN A 51 15.46 13.06 -24.95
N PHE A 52 14.68 13.65 -24.05
CA PHE A 52 13.50 13.00 -23.50
C PHE A 52 12.49 12.68 -24.60
N VAL A 53 12.01 11.44 -24.60
CA VAL A 53 10.89 10.99 -25.43
C VAL A 53 9.85 10.41 -24.48
N PRO A 54 8.61 10.91 -24.49
CA PRO A 54 7.54 10.41 -23.64
C PRO A 54 7.35 8.90 -23.79
N SER A 55 7.06 8.23 -22.67
CA SER A 55 6.65 6.83 -22.65
C SER A 55 5.20 6.71 -22.17
N GLU A 56 4.68 5.48 -22.09
CA GLU A 56 3.34 5.20 -21.61
C GLU A 56 3.12 5.71 -20.17
N ARG A 57 4.12 5.52 -19.30
CA ARG A 57 4.03 5.93 -17.89
C ARG A 57 4.61 7.32 -17.63
N LEU A 58 5.70 7.69 -18.29
CA LEU A 58 6.39 8.96 -18.06
C LEU A 58 6.07 9.93 -19.20
N THR A 59 4.99 10.70 -19.03
CA THR A 59 4.57 11.76 -19.98
C THR A 59 5.25 13.10 -19.67
N ALA A 60 5.20 14.04 -20.61
CA ALA A 60 5.77 15.38 -20.41
C ALA A 60 5.08 16.16 -19.28
N GLU A 61 3.80 15.90 -19.02
CA GLU A 61 3.06 16.46 -17.89
C GLU A 61 3.60 15.93 -16.56
N ARG A 62 3.79 14.60 -16.47
CA ARG A 62 4.30 13.93 -15.26
C ARG A 62 5.74 14.34 -14.95
N VAL A 63 6.58 14.52 -15.97
CA VAL A 63 7.95 15.04 -15.78
C VAL A 63 7.95 16.47 -15.24
N ARG A 64 7.02 17.32 -15.70
CA ARG A 64 6.87 18.68 -15.14
C ARG A 64 6.37 18.64 -13.70
N GLU A 65 5.47 17.73 -13.36
CA GLU A 65 4.99 17.54 -11.99
C GLU A 65 6.11 17.07 -11.04
N LEU A 66 7.02 16.21 -11.52
CA LEU A 66 8.18 15.74 -10.76
C LEU A 66 9.11 16.87 -10.31
N SER A 67 9.06 18.05 -10.93
CA SER A 67 9.81 19.26 -10.53
C SER A 67 11.30 18.96 -10.26
N ILE A 68 11.96 18.30 -11.20
CA ILE A 68 13.32 17.73 -11.05
C ILE A 68 14.36 18.78 -10.68
N ASN A 69 14.20 20.01 -11.17
CA ASN A 69 15.15 21.08 -11.00
C ASN A 69 14.48 22.28 -10.32
N ASP A 70 15.07 22.75 -9.22
CA ASP A 70 14.72 23.97 -8.50
C ASP A 70 15.67 25.14 -8.81
N GLY A 71 16.56 24.96 -9.81
CA GLY A 71 17.59 25.90 -10.21
C GLY A 71 19.00 25.48 -9.80
N PHE A 72 19.15 24.36 -9.09
CA PHE A 72 20.46 23.82 -8.69
C PHE A 72 21.16 23.03 -9.81
N LEU A 73 20.41 22.26 -10.61
CA LEU A 73 20.95 21.33 -11.60
C LEU A 73 21.26 22.03 -12.92
N TRP A 74 22.33 21.59 -13.58
CA TRP A 74 22.65 22.02 -14.94
C TRP A 74 21.67 21.38 -15.94
N PRO A 75 21.45 22.00 -17.11
CA PRO A 75 20.55 21.44 -18.13
C PRO A 75 20.90 20.00 -18.55
N GLU A 76 22.18 19.64 -18.56
CA GLU A 76 22.67 18.30 -18.84
C GLU A 76 22.38 17.30 -17.71
N GLU A 77 22.44 17.74 -16.45
CA GLU A 77 22.12 16.91 -15.29
C GLU A 77 20.61 16.64 -15.22
N GLU A 78 19.78 17.66 -15.49
CA GLU A 78 18.33 17.52 -15.57
C GLU A 78 17.93 16.51 -16.66
N LYS A 79 18.60 16.53 -17.81
CA LYS A 79 18.43 15.52 -18.87
C LYS A 79 18.83 14.13 -18.40
N LEU A 80 19.93 14.00 -17.67
CA LEU A 80 20.38 12.72 -17.12
C LEU A 80 19.36 12.13 -16.14
N PHE A 81 18.83 12.94 -15.22
CA PHE A 81 17.78 12.50 -14.28
C PHE A 81 16.51 12.07 -15.02
N THR A 82 16.09 12.85 -16.01
CA THR A 82 14.93 12.50 -16.85
C THR A 82 15.14 11.16 -17.57
N HIS A 83 16.37 10.90 -18.03
CA HIS A 83 16.72 9.60 -18.63
C HIS A 83 16.70 8.45 -17.60
N ILE A 84 17.21 8.67 -16.38
CA ILE A 84 17.16 7.68 -15.30
C ILE A 84 15.72 7.32 -14.93
N PHE A 85 14.84 8.32 -14.80
CA PHE A 85 13.41 8.08 -14.55
C PHE A 85 12.76 7.29 -15.67
N LYS A 86 13.15 7.54 -16.92
CA LYS A 86 12.65 6.77 -18.06
C LYS A 86 13.11 5.31 -18.02
N LEU A 87 14.39 5.05 -17.70
CA LEU A 87 14.90 3.68 -17.56
C LEU A 87 14.21 2.91 -16.42
N ASN A 88 13.81 3.64 -15.37
CA ASN A 88 13.17 3.07 -14.19
C ASN A 88 11.67 3.39 -14.14
N GLU A 89 11.01 3.59 -15.29
CA GLU A 89 9.62 4.04 -15.33
C GLU A 89 8.65 3.10 -14.63
N LEU A 90 8.98 1.80 -14.57
CA LEU A 90 8.18 0.79 -13.90
C LEU A 90 8.18 0.94 -12.37
N ALA A 91 9.18 1.61 -11.80
CA ALA A 91 9.25 1.89 -10.37
C ALA A 91 8.39 3.09 -9.95
N LEU A 92 7.93 3.91 -10.90
CA LEU A 92 7.11 5.09 -10.63
C LEU A 92 5.62 4.74 -10.66
N ALA A 93 4.95 4.96 -9.53
CA ALA A 93 3.52 4.70 -9.38
C ALA A 93 2.69 5.98 -9.49
N PHE A 94 2.18 6.26 -10.68
CA PHE A 94 1.23 7.37 -10.92
C PHE A 94 -0.24 7.00 -10.68
N GLU A 95 -0.57 5.71 -10.82
CA GLU A 95 -1.92 5.15 -10.71
C GLU A 95 -1.90 3.95 -9.76
N GLU A 96 -3.06 3.56 -9.23
CA GLU A 96 -3.16 2.42 -8.29
C GLU A 96 -2.72 1.10 -8.96
N THR A 97 -2.96 0.98 -10.27
CA THR A 97 -2.54 -0.16 -11.12
C THR A 97 -1.02 -0.25 -11.30
N HIS A 98 -0.30 0.87 -11.15
CA HIS A 98 1.16 0.89 -11.20
C HIS A 98 1.81 0.46 -9.89
N ARG A 99 1.03 0.18 -8.85
CA ARG A 99 1.55 -0.32 -7.58
C ARG A 99 2.29 -1.63 -7.81
N GLY A 100 3.57 -1.64 -7.46
CA GLY A 100 4.36 -2.87 -7.41
C GLY A 100 4.03 -3.71 -6.17
N THR A 101 4.14 -5.03 -6.32
CA THR A 101 4.25 -5.97 -5.20
C THR A 101 5.71 -6.38 -5.04
N LEU A 102 6.08 -6.80 -3.83
CA LEU A 102 7.38 -7.43 -3.63
C LEU A 102 7.38 -8.79 -4.32
N ARG A 103 8.53 -9.18 -4.89
CA ARG A 103 8.68 -10.52 -5.46
C ARG A 103 8.58 -11.58 -4.37
N GLU A 104 7.82 -12.63 -4.65
CA GLU A 104 7.53 -13.71 -3.70
C GLU A 104 8.76 -14.60 -3.41
N ASP A 105 9.75 -14.63 -4.30
CA ASP A 105 10.99 -15.41 -4.12
C ASP A 105 11.99 -14.76 -3.14
N TYR A 106 11.80 -13.48 -2.80
CA TYR A 106 12.65 -12.76 -1.85
C TYR A 106 12.27 -13.04 -0.39
N PHE A 107 11.01 -13.38 -0.12
CA PHE A 107 10.49 -13.50 1.24
C PHE A 107 9.64 -14.75 1.38
N SER A 108 9.88 -15.54 2.42
CA SER A 108 8.93 -16.61 2.77
C SER A 108 7.55 -16.01 3.09
N PRO A 109 6.45 -16.77 2.87
CA PRO A 109 5.12 -16.33 3.26
C PRO A 109 5.07 -15.83 4.70
N TYR A 110 4.38 -14.71 4.93
CA TYR A 110 4.22 -14.15 6.27
C TYR A 110 3.18 -14.96 7.05
N ILE A 111 3.59 -15.52 8.19
CA ILE A 111 2.70 -16.27 9.07
C ILE A 111 2.43 -15.41 10.30
N ILE A 112 1.16 -15.12 10.58
CA ILE A 112 0.74 -14.44 11.81
C ILE A 112 0.61 -15.52 12.89
N PRO A 113 1.51 -15.57 13.90
CA PRO A 113 1.36 -16.53 14.98
C PRO A 113 0.12 -16.20 15.80
N THR A 114 -0.72 -17.20 16.04
CA THR A 114 -1.95 -17.05 16.82
C THR A 114 -1.87 -17.89 18.09
N ILE A 115 -2.49 -17.38 19.17
CA ILE A 115 -2.76 -18.16 20.37
C ILE A 115 -4.17 -18.78 20.26
N PRO A 116 -4.51 -19.84 21.00
CA PRO A 116 -5.89 -20.33 21.03
C PRO A 116 -6.88 -19.22 21.39
N HIS A 117 -7.79 -18.90 20.48
CA HIS A 117 -8.80 -17.86 20.65
C HIS A 117 -10.02 -18.15 19.80
N VAL A 118 -11.11 -17.44 20.10
CA VAL A 118 -12.33 -17.47 19.29
C VAL A 118 -12.20 -16.38 18.23
N PRO A 119 -12.39 -16.69 16.93
CA PRO A 119 -12.36 -15.68 15.89
C PRO A 119 -13.49 -14.66 16.10
N TRP A 120 -13.22 -13.37 15.86
CA TRP A 120 -14.23 -12.33 15.98
C TRP A 120 -14.93 -12.09 14.65
N ALA A 121 -16.26 -11.96 14.70
CA ALA A 121 -17.08 -11.64 13.54
C ALA A 121 -18.02 -10.48 13.87
N ASP A 122 -17.55 -9.27 13.61
CA ASP A 122 -18.32 -8.06 13.83
C ASP A 122 -19.28 -7.75 12.67
N LYS A 123 -20.43 -7.17 13.00
CA LYS A 123 -21.36 -6.61 12.01
C LYS A 123 -20.81 -5.29 11.46
N ASN A 124 -20.74 -5.17 10.13
CA ASN A 124 -20.25 -3.97 9.45
C ASN A 124 -21.17 -2.77 9.68
N ILE A 125 -20.58 -1.58 9.66
CA ILE A 125 -21.30 -0.31 9.74
C ILE A 125 -22.02 -0.08 8.40
N PRO A 126 -23.32 0.26 8.39
CA PRO A 126 -24.04 0.57 7.15
C PRO A 126 -23.38 1.72 6.38
N ILE A 127 -23.25 1.56 5.07
CA ILE A 127 -22.70 2.60 4.20
C ILE A 127 -23.81 3.61 3.90
N PRO A 128 -23.59 4.93 4.11
CA PRO A 128 -24.56 5.95 3.75
C PRO A 128 -24.89 5.91 2.25
N PRO A 129 -26.18 6.04 1.86
CA PRO A 129 -26.58 5.95 0.45
C PRO A 129 -25.86 6.95 -0.47
N GLY A 130 -25.58 8.16 0.01
CA GLY A 130 -24.94 9.21 -0.78
C GLY A 130 -23.51 8.91 -1.23
N ILE A 131 -22.79 8.01 -0.54
CA ILE A 131 -21.41 7.62 -0.89
C ILE A 131 -21.31 6.19 -1.44
N GLN A 132 -22.42 5.47 -1.52
CA GLN A 132 -22.43 4.04 -1.82
C GLN A 132 -21.77 3.71 -3.17
N ASN A 133 -22.11 4.45 -4.24
CA ASN A 133 -21.56 4.23 -5.57
C ASN A 133 -20.04 4.47 -5.62
N GLU A 134 -19.56 5.49 -4.90
CA GLU A 134 -18.12 5.78 -4.84
C GLU A 134 -17.35 4.72 -4.06
N VAL A 135 -17.93 4.20 -2.98
CA VAL A 135 -17.35 3.10 -2.21
C VAL A 135 -17.29 1.83 -3.05
N ILE A 136 -18.33 1.51 -3.82
CA ILE A 136 -18.33 0.35 -4.73
C ILE A 136 -17.24 0.50 -5.79
N ARG A 137 -17.09 1.69 -6.39
CA ARG A 137 -16.02 1.98 -7.36
C ARG A 137 -14.65 1.76 -6.73
N LEU A 138 -14.41 2.33 -5.55
CA LEU A 138 -13.15 2.18 -4.82
C LEU A 138 -12.82 0.72 -4.47
N LEU A 139 -13.82 -0.07 -4.08
CA LEU A 139 -13.63 -1.49 -3.79
C LEU A 139 -13.24 -2.28 -5.06
N LYS A 140 -13.89 -2.00 -6.20
CA LYS A 140 -13.54 -2.63 -7.48
C LYS A 140 -12.11 -2.28 -7.91
N GLU A 141 -11.74 -1.00 -7.85
CA GLU A 141 -10.36 -0.55 -8.16
C GLU A 141 -9.32 -1.27 -7.28
N LYS A 142 -9.63 -1.51 -6.00
CA LYS A 142 -8.74 -2.24 -5.09
C LYS A 142 -8.65 -3.74 -5.37
N ILE A 143 -9.74 -4.35 -5.86
CA ILE A 143 -9.74 -5.75 -6.30
C ILE A 143 -8.94 -5.87 -7.60
N ASP A 144 -9.18 -4.99 -8.57
CA ASP A 144 -8.46 -4.96 -9.85
C ASP A 144 -6.95 -4.71 -9.66
N ALA A 145 -6.59 -3.90 -8.67
CA ALA A 145 -5.19 -3.68 -8.27
C ALA A 145 -4.57 -4.83 -7.44
N GLY A 146 -5.31 -5.91 -7.17
CA GLY A 146 -4.84 -7.07 -6.40
C GLY A 146 -4.65 -6.82 -4.90
N VAL A 147 -5.19 -5.72 -4.36
CA VAL A 147 -5.07 -5.37 -2.93
C VAL A 147 -6.09 -6.14 -2.09
N TYR A 148 -7.27 -6.36 -2.65
CA TYR A 148 -8.36 -7.09 -2.01
C TYR A 148 -8.71 -8.33 -2.81
N GLU A 149 -8.91 -9.43 -2.10
CA GLU A 149 -9.35 -10.70 -2.66
C GLU A 149 -10.62 -11.18 -1.96
N PRO A 150 -11.55 -11.84 -2.68
CA PRO A 150 -12.66 -12.54 -2.05
C PRO A 150 -12.14 -13.65 -1.12
N SER A 151 -12.64 -13.70 0.11
CA SER A 151 -12.22 -14.70 1.10
C SER A 151 -13.41 -15.24 1.90
N GLN A 152 -13.31 -16.50 2.32
CA GLN A 152 -14.21 -17.14 3.28
C GLN A 152 -13.48 -17.27 4.62
N ALA A 153 -13.50 -16.20 5.42
CA ALA A 153 -12.79 -16.13 6.68
C ALA A 153 -13.75 -16.11 7.89
N SER A 154 -13.32 -16.74 8.99
CA SER A 154 -14.01 -16.66 10.28
C SER A 154 -13.84 -15.28 10.95
N TYR A 155 -12.86 -14.49 10.51
CA TYR A 155 -12.59 -13.14 11.01
C TYR A 155 -13.33 -12.08 10.18
N ARG A 156 -13.98 -11.14 10.85
CA ARG A 156 -14.59 -9.97 10.21
C ARG A 156 -14.50 -8.76 11.12
N SER A 157 -13.77 -7.74 10.71
CA SER A 157 -13.67 -6.46 11.41
C SER A 157 -14.59 -5.41 10.81
N LYS A 158 -15.03 -4.45 11.64
CA LYS A 158 -15.81 -3.30 11.18
C LYS A 158 -14.94 -2.41 10.31
N TRP A 159 -15.50 -1.88 9.24
CA TRP A 159 -14.88 -0.83 8.44
C TRP A 159 -15.88 0.28 8.13
N PHE A 160 -15.35 1.46 7.85
CA PHE A 160 -16.12 2.65 7.51
C PHE A 160 -15.34 3.51 6.51
N CYS A 161 -16.01 4.49 5.92
CA CYS A 161 -15.41 5.39 4.96
C CYS A 161 -15.17 6.77 5.57
N VAL A 162 -14.02 7.37 5.27
CA VAL A 162 -13.63 8.71 5.68
C VAL A 162 -13.36 9.55 4.44
N LEU A 163 -13.98 10.72 4.36
CA LEU A 163 -13.67 11.70 3.32
C LEU A 163 -12.38 12.45 3.69
N LYS A 164 -11.40 12.44 2.79
CA LYS A 164 -10.18 13.25 2.94
C LYS A 164 -10.44 14.71 2.55
N LYS A 165 -9.51 15.60 2.94
CA LYS A 165 -9.52 17.03 2.57
C LYS A 165 -9.56 17.26 1.04
N ASN A 166 -9.03 16.33 0.26
CA ASN A 166 -9.02 16.37 -1.21
C ASN A 166 -10.30 15.80 -1.83
N GLY A 167 -11.36 15.53 -1.04
CA GLY A 167 -12.62 14.96 -1.50
C GLY A 167 -12.57 13.45 -1.80
N LYS A 168 -11.42 12.80 -1.74
CA LYS A 168 -11.31 11.35 -1.98
C LYS A 168 -11.74 10.54 -0.76
N LEU A 169 -12.47 9.46 -0.98
CA LEU A 169 -12.82 8.51 0.07
C LEU A 169 -11.64 7.59 0.43
N ARG A 170 -11.54 7.25 1.71
CA ARG A 170 -10.65 6.22 2.23
C ARG A 170 -11.45 5.23 3.07
N ILE A 171 -11.15 3.95 2.92
CA ILE A 171 -11.68 2.88 3.77
C ILE A 171 -10.74 2.71 4.97
N ASP A 172 -11.28 2.79 6.17
CA ASP A 172 -10.58 2.56 7.43
C ASP A 172 -11.25 1.39 8.20
N PHE A 173 -10.43 0.62 8.91
CA PHE A 173 -10.88 -0.49 9.75
C PHE A 173 -10.89 -0.07 11.21
N ARG A 174 -11.92 -0.47 11.94
CA ARG A 174 -12.02 -0.30 13.40
C ARG A 174 -11.68 -1.63 14.06
N GLN A 175 -10.63 -1.63 14.87
CA GLN A 175 -10.30 -2.69 15.83
C GLN A 175 -10.90 -2.39 17.19
#